data_AF-A0A3D4QUY1-F1
#
_entry.id   AF-A0A3D4QUY1-F1
#
_cell.length_a   1.000
_cell.length_b   1.000
_cell.length_c   1.000
_cell.angle_alpha   90.00
_cell.angle_beta   90.00
_cell.angle_gamma   90.00
#
_symmetry.space_group_name_H-M   'P 1'
#
loop_
_entity.id
_entity.type
_entity.pdbx_description
1 polymer ?
#
loop_
_entity_poly.entity_id
_entity_poly.type
_entity_poly.pdbx_seq_one_letter_code
_entity_poly.pdbx_strand_id
1 'polypeptide(L)'
;MKKFFRLLSILLVVPVAVCTLFTASASAATYDSDTSLSGYKGRIGIAGGAAVIQRGDTLLLAVGSSEGHAEDLSKLKVTWSADPSEVKLTDKGFSKGNDDWEADITFLKGGVTVPVYATVNGVTLESDFEVWADNNGLGYSNDNFGVWYRKSDTTGNFTVPFNRSYTFKITASSAPSLVAGSRSFKYVSTKKSGNDYFIKFQATGRVGDGCGFYLDTGKLPVAVATITTVPFKSDTTGTVSVMKNKNYQFMITSASRPYFAIGSSAFRFVSSSSSGNRYFFKAKAVGNPGQASGAYVNYSEKPVAVLKVA
;
A
#
# COMPACT_ATOMS: atom_id res chain seq x y z
N MET A 1 -38.00 -29.58 56.55
CA MET A 1 -39.33 -29.01 56.22
C MET A 1 -39.18 -27.53 55.89
N LYS A 2 -39.50 -27.15 54.65
CA LYS A 2 -40.25 -25.93 54.25
C LYS A 2 -40.45 -24.85 55.35
N LYS A 3 -39.93 -23.62 55.16
CA LYS A 3 -40.69 -22.36 54.91
C LYS A 3 -40.00 -21.05 55.43
N PHE A 4 -39.82 -20.13 54.47
CA PHE A 4 -40.13 -18.68 54.48
C PHE A 4 -39.41 -17.64 55.37
N PHE A 5 -38.69 -16.74 54.67
CA PHE A 5 -38.71 -15.25 54.70
C PHE A 5 -38.52 -14.49 56.03
N ARG A 6 -37.49 -13.62 56.07
CA ARG A 6 -37.67 -12.15 55.99
C ARG A 6 -36.35 -11.38 55.80
N LEU A 7 -36.46 -10.36 54.94
CA LEU A 7 -35.48 -9.33 54.60
C LEU A 7 -34.88 -8.62 55.82
N LEU A 8 -33.59 -8.30 55.75
CA LEU A 8 -33.10 -7.01 56.22
C LEU A 8 -32.07 -6.46 55.23
N SER A 9 -32.44 -5.36 54.60
CA SER A 9 -31.67 -4.58 53.66
C SER A 9 -30.47 -3.94 54.36
N ILE A 10 -29.25 -4.26 53.93
CA ILE A 10 -28.06 -3.47 54.26
C ILE A 10 -27.44 -3.02 52.94
N LEU A 11 -27.52 -1.72 52.73
CA LEU A 11 -26.88 -0.97 51.64
C LEU A 11 -25.36 -1.13 51.81
N LEU A 12 -24.73 -2.04 51.06
CA LEU A 12 -23.28 -2.12 51.00
C LEU A 12 -22.81 -1.28 49.80
N VAL A 13 -22.45 -0.02 50.09
CA VAL A 13 -21.69 0.83 49.18
C VAL A 13 -20.31 0.20 49.04
N VAL A 14 -20.09 -0.55 47.97
CA VAL A 14 -18.76 -0.99 47.57
C VAL A 14 -18.11 0.19 46.85
N PRO A 15 -17.01 0.77 47.35
CA PRO A 15 -16.20 1.66 46.55
C PRO A 15 -15.57 0.82 45.44
N VAL A 16 -16.10 0.95 44.23
CA VAL A 16 -15.42 0.47 43.03
C VAL A 16 -14.19 1.37 42.88
N ALA A 17 -13.06 0.88 43.39
CA ALA A 17 -11.77 1.43 43.05
C ALA A 17 -11.64 1.30 41.52
N VAL A 18 -11.86 2.42 40.84
CA VAL A 18 -11.52 2.57 39.44
C VAL A 18 -10.01 2.43 39.39
N CYS A 19 -9.53 1.22 39.09
CA CYS A 19 -8.18 1.01 38.58
C CYS A 19 -8.10 1.77 37.25
N THR A 20 -7.81 3.07 37.33
CA THR A 20 -7.21 3.80 36.24
C THR A 20 -5.89 3.12 35.98
N LEU A 21 -5.87 2.22 34.99
CA LEU A 21 -4.66 1.86 34.30
C LEU A 21 -4.14 3.17 33.72
N PHE A 22 -3.25 3.83 34.45
CA PHE A 22 -2.34 4.79 33.88
C PHE A 22 -1.49 4.00 32.90
N THR A 23 -1.93 3.92 31.65
CA THR A 23 -0.98 3.83 30.55
C THR A 23 -0.20 5.12 30.65
N ALA A 24 0.94 5.07 31.33
CA ALA A 24 1.97 6.07 31.15
C ALA A 24 2.32 6.01 29.66
N SER A 25 1.72 6.89 28.87
CA SER A 25 2.28 7.29 27.59
C SER A 25 3.67 7.76 27.96
N ALA A 26 4.70 7.02 27.56
CA ALA A 26 6.06 7.52 27.62
C ALA A 26 6.02 8.89 26.93
N SER A 27 6.28 9.96 27.66
CA SER A 27 6.50 11.25 27.02
C SER A 27 7.64 11.02 26.03
N ALA A 28 7.39 11.26 24.75
CA ALA A 28 8.46 11.29 23.76
C ALA A 28 9.58 12.16 24.33
N ALA A 29 10.82 11.66 24.34
CA ALA A 29 11.95 12.47 24.75
C ALA A 29 12.01 13.67 23.80
N THR A 30 11.84 14.88 24.31
CA THR A 30 11.96 16.11 23.52
C THR A 30 13.44 16.42 23.37
N TYR A 31 13.95 16.45 22.14
CA TYR A 31 15.32 16.88 21.84
C TYR A 31 15.34 18.33 21.37
N ASP A 32 16.48 19.00 21.52
CA ASP A 32 16.66 20.36 21.02
C ASP A 32 16.73 20.39 19.49
N SER A 33 16.27 21.48 18.87
CA SER A 33 16.35 21.68 17.41
C SER A 33 17.77 21.97 16.91
N ASP A 34 18.66 22.36 17.81
CA ASP A 34 20.05 22.69 17.52
C ASP A 34 20.95 22.53 18.76
N THR A 35 22.26 22.50 18.56
CA THR A 35 23.24 22.32 19.63
C THR A 35 24.58 23.01 19.35
N SER A 36 25.36 23.28 20.39
CA SER A 36 26.76 23.68 20.26
C SER A 36 27.66 22.44 20.27
N LEU A 37 28.49 22.29 19.23
CA LEU A 37 29.45 21.19 19.15
C LEU A 37 30.88 21.70 19.35
N SER A 38 31.66 20.95 20.13
CA SER A 38 33.08 21.27 20.32
C SER A 38 33.82 21.31 18.98
N GLY A 39 34.58 22.37 18.75
CA GLY A 39 35.30 22.62 17.49
C GLY A 39 34.50 23.44 16.46
N TYR A 40 33.25 23.79 16.76
CA TYR A 40 32.39 24.64 15.93
C TYR A 40 31.97 25.88 16.74
N LYS A 41 31.98 27.03 16.09
CA LYS A 41 31.58 28.35 16.60
C LYS A 41 30.07 28.49 16.56
N GLY A 42 29.42 28.03 15.49
CA GLY A 42 27.99 28.13 15.31
C GLY A 42 27.19 27.08 16.05
N ARG A 43 25.87 27.32 16.09
CA ARG A 43 24.88 26.32 16.50
C ARG A 43 24.61 25.41 15.31
N ILE A 44 24.71 24.11 15.53
CA ILE A 44 24.45 23.08 14.53
C ILE A 44 23.02 22.60 14.70
N GLY A 45 22.20 22.74 13.67
CA GLY A 45 20.75 22.51 13.75
C GLY A 45 20.17 21.89 12.49
N ILE A 46 18.97 21.34 12.62
CA ILE A 46 18.16 20.91 11.46
C ILE A 46 17.50 22.14 10.85
N ALA A 47 17.70 22.34 9.55
CA ALA A 47 17.08 23.38 8.75
C ALA A 47 16.28 22.77 7.58
N GLY A 48 15.34 23.55 7.06
CA GLY A 48 14.41 23.14 6.00
C GLY A 48 12.96 23.19 6.46
N GLY A 49 12.06 22.73 5.60
CA GLY A 49 10.62 22.79 5.84
C GLY A 49 9.86 23.65 4.82
N ALA A 50 8.54 23.67 4.96
CA ALA A 50 7.65 24.49 4.16
C ALA A 50 6.51 25.00 5.03
N ALA A 51 5.94 26.16 4.68
CA ALA A 51 4.81 26.75 5.41
C ALA A 51 3.55 25.86 5.36
N VAL A 52 3.40 25.07 4.30
CA VAL A 52 2.34 24.08 4.14
C VAL A 52 2.99 22.79 3.67
N ILE A 53 2.81 21.72 4.45
CA ILE A 53 3.31 20.38 4.13
C ILE A 53 2.11 19.47 3.96
N GLN A 54 2.02 18.81 2.82
CA GLN A 54 0.98 17.84 2.51
C GLN A 54 1.58 16.45 2.34
N ARG A 55 0.75 15.42 2.52
CA ARG A 55 1.16 14.05 2.22
C ARG A 55 1.60 13.94 0.76
N GLY A 56 2.76 13.31 0.56
CA GLY A 56 3.41 13.12 -0.73
C GLY A 56 4.36 14.25 -1.10
N ASP A 57 4.43 15.33 -0.33
CA ASP A 57 5.48 16.33 -0.49
C ASP A 57 6.84 15.74 -0.15
N THR A 58 7.83 16.13 -0.94
CA THR A 58 9.25 15.86 -0.67
C THR A 58 9.93 17.19 -0.39
N LEU A 59 10.58 17.30 0.76
CA LEU A 59 11.36 18.47 1.16
C LEU A 59 12.84 18.09 1.30
N LEU A 60 13.71 19.06 1.05
CA LEU A 60 15.13 18.95 1.39
C LEU A 60 15.32 19.44 2.83
N LEU A 61 15.90 18.60 3.66
CA LEU A 61 16.38 18.95 4.99
C LEU A 61 17.90 19.07 4.96
N ALA A 62 18.43 19.93 5.82
CA ALA A 62 19.86 20.12 6.00
C ALA A 62 20.23 20.12 7.47
N VAL A 63 21.39 19.56 7.82
CA VAL A 63 22.11 19.91 9.05
C VAL A 63 23.18 20.92 8.68
N GLY A 64 23.03 22.14 9.19
CA GLY A 64 23.91 23.27 8.91
C GLY A 64 24.34 24.01 10.17
N SER A 65 25.23 25.00 9.99
CA SER A 65 25.69 25.90 11.06
C SER A 65 25.02 27.27 10.95
N SER A 66 24.74 27.90 12.08
CA SER A 66 24.34 29.31 12.15
C SER A 66 25.38 30.27 11.56
N GLU A 67 26.63 29.83 11.38
CA GLU A 67 27.71 30.59 10.74
C GLU A 67 27.73 30.42 9.20
N GLY A 68 26.83 29.61 8.64
CA GLY A 68 26.80 29.29 7.21
C GLY A 68 28.11 28.68 6.72
N HIS A 69 28.58 29.10 5.54
CA HIS A 69 29.82 28.60 4.90
C HIS A 69 31.12 29.06 5.58
N ALA A 70 31.06 29.72 6.73
CA ALA A 70 32.27 30.14 7.46
C ALA A 70 32.92 28.99 8.26
N GLU A 71 32.28 27.82 8.32
CA GLU A 71 32.72 26.64 9.06
C GLU A 71 32.63 25.37 8.23
N ASP A 72 33.71 24.60 8.15
CA ASP A 72 33.76 23.34 7.40
C ASP A 72 33.00 22.23 8.15
N LEU A 73 31.82 21.86 7.64
CA LEU A 73 30.97 20.82 8.25
C LEU A 73 31.25 19.41 7.71
N SER A 74 32.21 19.25 6.79
CA SER A 74 32.49 17.96 6.13
C SER A 74 32.95 16.84 7.07
N LYS A 75 33.40 17.21 8.28
CA LYS A 75 33.91 16.29 9.30
C LYS A 75 32.83 15.82 10.29
N LEU A 76 31.64 16.40 10.24
CA LEU A 76 30.51 15.90 11.04
C LEU A 76 30.14 14.49 10.60
N LYS A 77 29.57 13.71 11.51
CA LYS A 77 28.90 12.44 11.22
C LYS A 77 27.43 12.62 11.48
N VAL A 78 26.63 12.61 10.42
CA VAL A 78 25.19 12.83 10.48
C VAL A 78 24.48 11.55 10.07
N THR A 79 23.47 11.16 10.85
CA THR A 79 22.52 10.10 10.48
C THR A 79 21.10 10.57 10.75
N TRP A 80 20.21 10.31 9.81
CA TRP A 80 18.80 10.73 9.87
C TRP A 80 17.89 9.59 10.33
N SER A 81 16.85 9.91 11.10
CA SER A 81 15.81 8.95 11.46
C SER A 81 14.46 9.61 11.70
N ALA A 82 13.39 8.85 11.47
CA ALA A 82 11.99 9.20 11.73
C ALA A 82 11.16 7.91 11.62
N ASP A 83 9.88 7.92 11.98
CA ASP A 83 9.02 6.74 11.79
C ASP A 83 8.87 6.42 10.28
N PRO A 84 9.37 5.26 9.80
CA PRO A 84 9.27 4.89 8.39
C PRO A 84 7.82 4.63 7.92
N SER A 85 6.86 4.54 8.86
CA SER A 85 5.43 4.50 8.54
C SER A 85 4.89 5.88 8.15
N GLU A 86 5.57 6.96 8.55
CA GLU A 86 5.13 8.35 8.37
C GLU A 86 5.93 9.10 7.33
N VAL A 87 7.20 8.72 7.15
CA VAL A 87 8.06 9.34 6.14
C VAL A 87 8.95 8.32 5.43
N LYS A 88 9.38 8.69 4.23
CA LYS A 88 10.52 8.09 3.55
C LYS A 88 11.68 9.09 3.59
N LEU A 89 12.75 8.72 4.28
CA LEU A 89 14.00 9.49 4.33
C LEU A 89 15.01 8.93 3.33
N THR A 90 15.72 9.82 2.64
CA THR A 90 16.85 9.49 1.77
C THR A 90 18.02 10.40 2.12
N ASP A 91 19.02 9.84 2.80
CA ASP A 91 20.26 10.56 3.13
C ASP A 91 21.05 10.84 1.85
N LYS A 92 21.37 12.13 1.63
CA LYS A 92 22.16 12.59 0.48
C LYS A 92 23.62 12.84 0.84
N GLY A 93 23.97 12.77 2.12
CA GLY A 93 25.30 13.02 2.64
C GLY A 93 25.68 14.51 2.59
N PHE A 94 26.98 14.76 2.72
CA PHE A 94 27.53 16.11 2.72
C PHE A 94 27.51 16.77 1.33
N SER A 95 26.94 17.96 1.25
CA SER A 95 26.89 18.81 0.06
C SER A 95 28.00 19.84 0.11
N LYS A 96 29.07 19.64 -0.67
CA LYS A 96 30.20 20.59 -0.72
C LYS A 96 29.81 21.99 -1.21
N GLY A 97 28.77 22.09 -2.03
CA GLY A 97 28.31 23.38 -2.57
C GLY A 97 27.57 24.22 -1.53
N ASN A 98 26.80 23.56 -0.67
CA ASN A 98 25.98 24.20 0.36
C ASN A 98 26.64 24.17 1.75
N ASP A 99 27.73 23.42 1.91
CA ASP A 99 28.47 23.22 3.16
C ASP A 99 27.56 22.70 4.31
N ASP A 100 26.69 21.76 3.98
CA ASP A 100 25.72 21.15 4.89
C ASP A 100 25.55 19.64 4.61
N TRP A 101 24.88 18.96 5.53
CA TRP A 101 24.48 17.55 5.35
C TRP A 101 23.03 17.46 4.95
N GLU A 102 22.72 16.90 3.78
CA GLU A 102 21.39 16.93 3.20
C GLU A 102 20.65 15.60 3.32
N ALA A 103 19.32 15.66 3.44
CA ALA A 103 18.44 14.51 3.25
C ALA A 103 17.12 14.92 2.58
N ASP A 104 16.59 14.07 1.70
CA ASP A 104 15.22 14.21 1.21
C ASP A 104 14.26 13.51 2.17
N ILE A 105 13.21 14.21 2.59
CA ILE A 105 12.11 13.67 3.38
C ILE A 105 10.83 13.69 2.57
N THR A 106 10.17 12.54 2.42
CA THR A 106 8.84 12.45 1.79
C THR A 106 7.79 12.06 2.82
N PHE A 107 6.74 12.87 2.98
CA PHE A 107 5.68 12.62 3.97
C PHE A 107 4.65 11.61 3.46
N LEU A 108 4.41 10.54 4.20
CA LEU A 108 3.56 9.40 3.81
C LEU A 108 2.19 9.43 4.48
N LYS A 109 2.03 10.18 5.57
CA LYS A 109 0.76 10.47 6.25
C LYS A 109 0.54 11.97 6.31
N GLY A 110 -0.72 12.39 6.37
CA GLY A 110 -1.07 13.77 6.71
C GLY A 110 -2.00 13.82 7.91
N GLY A 111 -2.12 14.97 8.54
CA GLY A 111 -2.86 15.17 9.79
C GLY A 111 -2.10 14.68 11.01
N VAL A 112 -0.78 14.64 10.90
CA VAL A 112 0.15 14.19 11.93
C VAL A 112 1.28 15.21 12.03
N THR A 113 1.79 15.38 13.24
CA THR A 113 3.10 16.03 13.44
C THR A 113 4.15 14.93 13.37
N VAL A 114 5.06 15.05 12.41
CA VAL A 114 6.14 14.08 12.22
C VAL A 114 7.40 14.61 12.89
N PRO A 115 7.89 13.96 13.95
CA PRO A 115 9.22 14.24 14.50
C PRO A 115 10.30 13.62 13.61
N VAL A 116 11.29 14.42 13.24
CA VAL A 116 12.44 14.00 12.42
C VAL A 116 13.71 14.29 13.19
N TYR A 117 14.59 13.30 13.24
CA TYR A 117 15.80 13.35 14.03
C TYR A 117 17.05 13.34 13.16
N ALA A 118 18.04 14.14 13.57
CA ALA A 118 19.40 14.06 13.07
C ALA A 118 20.34 13.78 14.24
N THR A 119 21.11 12.68 14.17
CA THR A 119 22.18 12.41 15.13
C THR A 119 23.49 12.95 14.55
N VAL A 120 24.02 14.00 15.17
CA VAL A 120 25.24 14.70 14.76
C VAL A 120 26.33 14.44 15.79
N ASN A 121 27.37 13.69 15.40
CA ASN A 121 28.47 13.28 16.30
C ASN A 121 27.99 12.65 17.62
N GLY A 122 26.85 11.96 17.60
CA GLY A 122 26.25 11.31 18.78
C GLY A 122 25.25 12.17 19.56
N VAL A 123 25.09 13.46 19.23
CA VAL A 123 24.04 14.32 19.78
C VAL A 123 22.80 14.23 18.89
N THR A 124 21.64 13.95 19.45
CA THR A 124 20.38 13.87 18.69
C THR A 124 19.66 15.21 18.73
N LEU A 125 19.30 15.69 17.55
CA LEU A 125 18.48 16.87 17.31
C LEU A 125 17.11 16.44 16.79
N GLU A 126 16.07 17.23 17.04
CA GLU A 126 14.70 16.96 16.60
C GLU A 126 14.09 18.18 15.92
N SER A 127 13.34 17.93 14.85
CA SER A 127 12.52 18.95 14.19
C SER A 127 11.16 18.34 13.87
N ASP A 128 10.11 19.03 14.33
CA ASP A 128 8.73 18.63 14.16
C ASP A 128 8.13 19.27 12.91
N PHE A 129 7.57 18.44 12.04
CA PHE A 129 6.91 18.87 10.82
C PHE A 129 5.41 18.61 10.92
N GLU A 130 4.61 19.68 11.02
CA GLU A 130 3.16 19.58 10.96
C GLU A 130 2.70 19.30 9.52
N VAL A 131 2.32 18.05 9.26
CA VAL A 131 1.76 17.68 7.96
C VAL A 131 0.26 17.89 8.03
N TRP A 132 -0.25 18.77 7.16
CA TRP A 132 -1.66 19.05 7.08
C TRP A 132 -2.46 17.77 6.85
N ALA A 133 -3.68 17.74 7.42
CA ALA A 133 -4.62 16.63 7.28
C ALA A 133 -4.63 16.12 5.84
N ASP A 134 -4.16 14.88 5.65
CA ASP A 134 -4.35 14.21 4.38
C ASP A 134 -5.81 13.87 4.31
N ASN A 135 -6.47 14.76 3.64
CA ASN A 135 -7.85 14.62 3.35
C ASN A 135 -8.05 13.42 2.39
N ASN A 136 -7.05 12.76 1.80
CA ASN A 136 -7.27 11.75 0.75
C ASN A 136 -8.14 12.34 -0.41
N GLY A 137 -8.13 13.67 -0.60
CA GLY A 137 -9.13 14.42 -1.38
C GLY A 137 -10.32 15.04 -0.59
N LEU A 138 -10.50 14.72 0.68
CA LEU A 138 -11.52 15.19 1.66
C LEU A 138 -11.30 16.62 2.16
N GLY A 139 -11.11 17.63 1.31
CA GLY A 139 -10.90 19.01 1.79
C GLY A 139 -11.83 19.40 2.96
N TYR A 140 -11.30 19.52 4.17
CA TYR A 140 -11.90 20.32 5.23
C TYR A 140 -11.21 21.69 5.18
N SER A 141 -11.66 22.57 4.28
CA SER A 141 -11.61 24.00 4.58
C SER A 141 -12.92 24.35 5.28
N ASN A 142 -12.81 24.73 6.54
CA ASN A 142 -13.89 25.33 7.31
C ASN A 142 -14.02 26.82 6.94
N ASP A 143 -14.20 27.11 5.66
CA ASP A 143 -14.68 28.42 5.25
C ASP A 143 -16.19 28.30 5.08
N ASN A 144 -16.94 29.25 5.62
CA ASN A 144 -18.42 29.37 5.58
C ASN A 144 -19.00 29.49 4.13
N PHE A 145 -18.40 28.84 3.12
CA PHE A 145 -18.60 29.06 1.67
C PHE A 145 -18.85 27.78 0.84
N GLY A 146 -19.31 26.69 1.44
CA GLY A 146 -19.74 25.48 0.70
C GLY A 146 -18.61 24.46 0.50
N VAL A 147 -18.78 23.29 1.10
CA VAL A 147 -17.70 22.33 1.39
C VAL A 147 -17.32 21.46 0.19
N TRP A 148 -16.03 21.48 -0.20
CA TRP A 148 -15.44 20.54 -1.15
C TRP A 148 -14.91 19.29 -0.42
N TYR A 149 -15.79 18.33 -0.13
CA TYR A 149 -15.38 17.05 0.46
C TYR A 149 -15.30 15.97 -0.62
N ARG A 150 -14.23 15.16 -0.66
CA ARG A 150 -14.11 13.93 -1.48
C ARG A 150 -13.61 12.75 -0.68
N LYS A 151 -14.45 11.74 -0.43
CA LYS A 151 -14.13 10.57 0.41
C LYS A 151 -14.02 9.31 -0.42
N SER A 152 -12.92 8.59 -0.34
CA SER A 152 -12.89 7.18 -0.76
C SER A 152 -13.40 6.28 0.37
N ASP A 153 -14.23 5.30 0.05
CA ASP A 153 -14.57 4.20 0.96
C ASP A 153 -13.44 3.17 1.13
N THR A 154 -12.44 3.23 0.27
CA THR A 154 -11.33 2.30 0.20
C THR A 154 -10.02 3.05 0.32
N THR A 155 -9.23 2.73 1.34
CA THR A 155 -7.93 3.34 1.59
C THR A 155 -6.89 2.27 1.92
N GLY A 156 -5.61 2.54 1.64
CA GLY A 156 -4.52 1.63 1.97
C GLY A 156 -4.50 0.37 1.09
N ASN A 157 -3.87 -0.69 1.60
CA ASN A 157 -3.61 -1.91 0.84
C ASN A 157 -4.82 -2.84 0.81
N PHE A 158 -5.17 -3.36 -0.36
CA PHE A 158 -6.23 -4.35 -0.53
C PHE A 158 -5.91 -5.33 -1.67
N THR A 159 -6.78 -6.32 -1.90
CA THR A 159 -6.58 -7.32 -2.96
C THR A 159 -7.78 -7.42 -3.89
N VAL A 160 -7.50 -7.72 -5.17
CA VAL A 160 -8.53 -7.98 -6.18
C VAL A 160 -8.19 -9.26 -6.92
N PRO A 161 -9.07 -10.28 -6.95
CA PRO A 161 -8.78 -11.50 -7.70
C PRO A 161 -8.66 -11.24 -9.20
N PHE A 162 -7.80 -12.01 -9.87
CA PHE A 162 -7.59 -11.94 -11.31
C PHE A 162 -8.92 -11.99 -12.09
N ASN A 163 -9.05 -11.13 -13.10
CA ASN A 163 -10.24 -11.01 -13.96
C ASN A 163 -11.53 -10.62 -13.20
N ARG A 164 -11.44 -10.21 -11.93
CA ARG A 164 -12.54 -9.60 -11.19
C ARG A 164 -12.46 -8.09 -11.22
N SER A 165 -13.60 -7.47 -10.92
CA SER A 165 -13.70 -6.03 -10.80
C SER A 165 -13.82 -5.61 -9.35
N TYR A 166 -13.28 -4.44 -9.05
CA TYR A 166 -13.50 -3.72 -7.81
C TYR A 166 -14.21 -2.40 -8.12
N THR A 167 -15.10 -1.96 -7.22
CA THR A 167 -15.83 -0.70 -7.36
C THR A 167 -15.51 0.16 -6.15
N PHE A 168 -14.85 1.27 -6.38
CA PHE A 168 -14.66 2.31 -5.37
C PHE A 168 -15.94 3.13 -5.25
N LYS A 169 -16.30 3.50 -4.03
CA LYS A 169 -17.26 4.58 -3.80
C LYS A 169 -16.50 5.84 -3.40
N ILE A 170 -16.57 6.85 -4.26
CA ILE A 170 -16.07 8.18 -3.97
C ILE A 170 -17.25 9.10 -3.67
N THR A 171 -17.38 9.57 -2.43
CA THR A 171 -18.39 10.59 -2.08
C THR A 171 -17.79 11.97 -2.32
N ALA A 172 -18.32 12.75 -3.27
CA ALA A 172 -17.77 14.06 -3.64
C ALA A 172 -18.83 15.10 -4.02
N SER A 173 -18.57 16.38 -3.72
CA SER A 173 -19.44 17.50 -4.14
C SER A 173 -19.43 17.74 -5.66
N SER A 174 -18.36 17.32 -6.36
CA SER A 174 -18.23 17.35 -7.81
C SER A 174 -17.67 16.03 -8.35
N ALA A 175 -17.67 15.85 -9.66
CA ALA A 175 -17.14 14.63 -10.28
C ALA A 175 -15.66 14.41 -9.92
N PRO A 176 -15.31 13.25 -9.32
CA PRO A 176 -13.94 12.89 -9.02
C PRO A 176 -13.26 12.20 -10.19
N SER A 177 -11.94 12.38 -10.29
CA SER A 177 -11.05 11.62 -11.15
C SER A 177 -10.36 10.56 -10.31
N LEU A 178 -10.64 9.28 -10.53
CA LEU A 178 -9.88 8.18 -9.91
C LEU A 178 -9.15 7.45 -11.04
N VAL A 179 -7.83 7.38 -10.95
CA VAL A 179 -6.97 6.81 -12.00
C VAL A 179 -6.12 5.68 -11.45
N ALA A 180 -6.03 4.59 -12.21
CA ALA A 180 -5.10 3.50 -11.92
C ALA A 180 -3.69 3.87 -12.37
N GLY A 181 -2.70 3.77 -11.48
CA GLY A 181 -1.31 4.10 -11.75
C GLY A 181 -0.57 3.08 -12.62
N SER A 182 -1.20 1.95 -12.97
CA SER A 182 -0.64 0.95 -13.89
C SER A 182 -1.72 0.35 -14.80
N ARG A 183 -1.27 -0.33 -15.86
CA ARG A 183 -2.15 -1.04 -16.81
C ARG A 183 -2.70 -2.36 -16.26
N SER A 184 -2.31 -2.77 -15.05
CA SER A 184 -2.79 -3.99 -14.42
C SER A 184 -4.25 -3.88 -13.97
N PHE A 185 -4.79 -2.65 -13.88
CA PHE A 185 -6.21 -2.39 -13.68
C PHE A 185 -6.77 -1.54 -14.82
N LYS A 186 -7.82 -2.04 -15.46
CA LYS A 186 -8.52 -1.34 -16.54
C LYS A 186 -9.78 -0.67 -16.01
N TYR A 187 -9.95 0.61 -16.31
CA TYR A 187 -11.21 1.32 -16.07
C TYR A 187 -12.37 0.62 -16.80
N VAL A 188 -13.50 0.44 -16.11
CA VAL A 188 -14.71 -0.19 -16.65
C VAL A 188 -15.83 0.82 -16.81
N SER A 189 -16.18 1.53 -15.73
CA SER A 189 -17.34 2.43 -15.73
C SER A 189 -17.36 3.32 -14.50
N THR A 190 -18.05 4.44 -14.59
CA THR A 190 -18.45 5.27 -13.44
C THR A 190 -19.98 5.38 -13.43
N LYS A 191 -20.59 5.19 -12.26
CA LYS A 191 -22.02 5.48 -12.03
C LYS A 191 -22.16 6.48 -10.90
N LYS A 192 -23.11 7.41 -10.99
CA LYS A 192 -23.38 8.41 -9.95
C LYS A 192 -24.72 8.14 -9.28
N SER A 193 -24.78 8.34 -7.96
CA SER A 193 -26.02 8.36 -7.18
C SER A 193 -25.91 9.43 -6.09
N GLY A 194 -26.65 10.53 -6.21
CA GLY A 194 -26.47 11.69 -5.34
C GLY A 194 -25.03 12.22 -5.41
N ASN A 195 -24.36 12.31 -4.25
CA ASN A 195 -22.95 12.72 -4.16
C ASN A 195 -21.97 11.53 -4.25
N ASP A 196 -22.45 10.30 -4.45
CA ASP A 196 -21.60 9.12 -4.56
C ASP A 196 -21.28 8.77 -6.02
N TYR A 197 -20.00 8.51 -6.29
CA TYR A 197 -19.47 8.06 -7.57
C TYR A 197 -18.90 6.65 -7.41
N PHE A 198 -19.51 5.69 -8.09
CA PHE A 198 -19.12 4.29 -8.11
C PHE A 198 -18.20 4.04 -9.30
N ILE A 199 -16.90 4.05 -9.06
CA ILE A 199 -15.86 3.93 -10.11
C ILE A 199 -15.33 2.51 -10.11
N LYS A 200 -15.55 1.80 -11.23
CA LYS A 200 -15.25 0.38 -11.37
C LYS A 200 -14.00 0.16 -12.20
N PHE A 201 -13.12 -0.70 -11.71
CA PHE A 201 -11.92 -1.20 -12.40
C PHE A 201 -11.94 -2.72 -12.48
N GLN A 202 -11.31 -3.29 -13.50
CA GLN A 202 -11.10 -4.74 -13.65
C GLN A 202 -9.60 -5.06 -13.55
N ALA A 203 -9.25 -6.07 -12.75
CA ALA A 203 -7.91 -6.62 -12.68
C ALA A 203 -7.58 -7.39 -13.97
N THR A 204 -6.68 -6.84 -14.79
CA THR A 204 -6.25 -7.39 -16.08
C THR A 204 -4.76 -7.75 -16.13
N GLY A 205 -4.00 -7.35 -15.10
CA GLY A 205 -2.59 -7.72 -14.95
C GLY A 205 -2.37 -9.17 -14.51
N ARG A 206 -1.12 -9.48 -14.16
CA ARG A 206 -0.71 -10.79 -13.64
C ARG A 206 -1.00 -10.89 -12.14
N VAL A 207 -1.11 -12.12 -11.64
CA VAL A 207 -1.15 -12.36 -10.18
C VAL A 207 0.16 -11.85 -9.57
N GLY A 208 0.05 -11.11 -8.46
CA GLY A 208 1.16 -10.43 -7.80
C GLY A 208 1.36 -8.98 -8.22
N ASP A 209 0.79 -8.53 -9.35
CA ASP A 209 0.89 -7.14 -9.78
C ASP A 209 0.24 -6.19 -8.76
N GLY A 210 0.96 -5.12 -8.41
CA GLY A 210 0.46 -4.00 -7.62
C GLY A 210 -0.04 -2.84 -8.48
N CYS A 211 -1.02 -2.08 -7.98
CA CYS A 211 -1.50 -0.86 -8.61
C CYS A 211 -1.98 0.15 -7.56
N GLY A 212 -1.35 1.32 -7.52
CA GLY A 212 -1.88 2.48 -6.79
C GLY A 212 -3.06 3.10 -7.53
N PHE A 213 -4.06 3.57 -6.80
CA PHE A 213 -5.19 4.35 -7.30
C PHE A 213 -5.05 5.78 -6.80
N TYR A 214 -5.04 6.73 -7.74
CA TYR A 214 -4.79 8.14 -7.48
C TYR A 214 -6.11 8.90 -7.64
N LEU A 215 -6.51 9.55 -6.56
CA LEU A 215 -7.72 10.37 -6.53
C LEU A 215 -7.33 11.82 -6.82
N ASP A 216 -7.89 12.35 -7.89
CA ASP A 216 -7.66 13.68 -8.46
C ASP A 216 -6.17 13.98 -8.68
N THR A 217 -5.65 15.03 -8.06
CA THR A 217 -4.25 15.47 -8.15
C THR A 217 -3.40 14.95 -7.01
N GLY A 218 -3.86 13.94 -6.27
CA GLY A 218 -3.12 13.36 -5.15
C GLY A 218 -1.76 12.81 -5.58
N LYS A 219 -0.70 13.18 -4.85
CA LYS A 219 0.68 12.76 -5.14
C LYS A 219 0.96 11.32 -4.75
N LEU A 220 0.28 10.82 -3.72
CA LEU A 220 0.31 9.42 -3.30
C LEU A 220 -1.02 8.74 -3.58
N PRO A 221 -1.03 7.41 -3.80
CA PRO A 221 -2.28 6.69 -4.02
C PRO A 221 -3.15 6.71 -2.75
N VAL A 222 -4.47 6.82 -2.94
CA VAL A 222 -5.46 6.66 -1.87
C VAL A 222 -5.61 5.19 -1.46
N ALA A 223 -5.45 4.27 -2.41
CA ALA A 223 -5.48 2.84 -2.18
C ALA A 223 -4.49 2.12 -3.10
N VAL A 224 -3.98 0.97 -2.66
CA VAL A 224 -3.06 0.12 -3.44
C VAL A 224 -3.64 -1.28 -3.50
N ALA A 225 -3.93 -1.75 -4.72
CA ALA A 225 -4.42 -3.12 -4.94
C ALA A 225 -3.29 -4.06 -5.34
N THR A 226 -3.32 -5.28 -4.82
CA THR A 226 -2.54 -6.41 -5.36
C THR A 226 -3.46 -7.42 -6.03
N ILE A 227 -3.10 -7.88 -7.23
CA ILE A 227 -3.87 -8.92 -7.93
C ILE A 227 -3.60 -10.28 -7.29
N THR A 228 -4.66 -10.99 -6.90
CA THR A 228 -4.57 -12.34 -6.32
C THR A 228 -5.13 -13.39 -7.26
N THR A 229 -4.83 -14.66 -6.99
CA THR A 229 -5.41 -15.77 -7.75
C THR A 229 -6.89 -15.95 -7.45
N VAL A 230 -7.66 -16.42 -8.43
CA VAL A 230 -9.02 -16.90 -8.20
C VAL A 230 -8.95 -18.40 -7.87
N PRO A 231 -9.62 -18.88 -6.80
CA PRO A 231 -9.72 -20.30 -6.54
C PRO A 231 -10.25 -21.08 -7.75
N PHE A 232 -9.62 -22.21 -8.04
CA PHE A 232 -10.04 -23.11 -9.09
C PHE A 232 -9.77 -24.56 -8.71
N LYS A 233 -10.48 -25.48 -9.36
CA LYS A 233 -10.21 -26.92 -9.29
C LYS A 233 -9.99 -27.41 -10.72
N SER A 234 -8.90 -28.15 -10.93
CA SER A 234 -8.67 -28.88 -12.17
C SER A 234 -9.15 -30.32 -12.00
N ASP A 235 -9.73 -30.89 -13.05
CA ASP A 235 -9.95 -32.34 -13.14
C ASP A 235 -8.66 -33.13 -13.34
N THR A 236 -7.60 -32.43 -13.74
CA THR A 236 -6.32 -33.02 -14.12
C THR A 236 -5.20 -32.42 -13.28
N THR A 237 -4.43 -33.28 -12.62
CA THR A 237 -3.22 -32.92 -11.89
C THR A 237 -2.11 -33.94 -12.15
N GLY A 238 -0.85 -33.56 -11.92
CA GLY A 238 0.30 -34.46 -12.14
C GLY A 238 0.65 -34.62 -13.63
N THR A 239 1.30 -35.72 -13.98
CA THR A 239 1.80 -35.97 -15.34
C THR A 239 0.79 -36.77 -16.17
N VAL A 240 0.50 -36.30 -17.38
CA VAL A 240 -0.39 -36.96 -18.34
C VAL A 240 0.37 -37.25 -19.64
N SER A 241 0.41 -38.52 -20.03
CA SER A 241 0.95 -38.94 -21.33
C SER A 241 -0.11 -38.78 -22.42
N VAL A 242 0.22 -38.06 -23.49
CA VAL A 242 -0.67 -37.79 -24.63
C VAL A 242 0.03 -38.25 -25.91
N MET A 243 -0.56 -39.21 -26.61
CA MET A 243 -0.02 -39.70 -27.88
C MET A 243 0.16 -38.57 -28.89
N LYS A 244 1.26 -38.59 -29.65
CA LYS A 244 1.51 -37.63 -30.72
C LYS A 244 0.29 -37.49 -31.65
N ASN A 245 -0.02 -36.25 -32.03
CA ASN A 245 -1.19 -35.85 -32.83
C ASN A 245 -2.57 -36.06 -32.18
N LYS A 246 -2.65 -36.49 -30.92
CA LYS A 246 -3.92 -36.55 -30.17
C LYS A 246 -4.14 -35.29 -29.33
N ASN A 247 -5.40 -35.07 -28.98
CA ASN A 247 -5.83 -33.96 -28.14
C ASN A 247 -6.01 -34.44 -26.70
N TYR A 248 -5.70 -33.57 -25.75
CA TYR A 248 -6.12 -33.68 -24.36
C TYR A 248 -7.01 -32.49 -24.01
N GLN A 249 -8.00 -32.69 -23.13
CA GLN A 249 -8.90 -31.64 -22.70
C GLN A 249 -8.91 -31.57 -21.18
N PHE A 250 -8.57 -30.40 -20.65
CA PHE A 250 -8.70 -30.05 -19.24
C PHE A 250 -10.11 -29.55 -18.96
N MET A 251 -10.60 -29.80 -17.75
CA MET A 251 -11.71 -29.05 -17.16
C MET A 251 -11.21 -28.30 -15.93
N ILE A 252 -11.34 -26.98 -15.97
CA ILE A 252 -11.09 -26.09 -14.84
C ILE A 252 -12.43 -25.59 -14.33
N THR A 253 -12.77 -25.92 -13.09
CA THR A 253 -13.91 -25.34 -12.38
C THR A 253 -13.47 -24.06 -11.68
N SER A 254 -14.09 -22.92 -12.01
CA SER A 254 -13.81 -21.63 -11.37
C SER A 254 -15.03 -20.70 -11.41
N ALA A 255 -15.10 -19.75 -10.49
CA ALA A 255 -16.21 -18.80 -10.41
C ALA A 255 -16.24 -17.78 -11.56
N SER A 256 -15.16 -17.66 -12.33
CA SER A 256 -15.03 -16.83 -13.53
C SER A 256 -14.09 -17.50 -14.52
N ARG A 257 -14.11 -17.08 -15.78
CA ARG A 257 -13.24 -17.65 -16.82
C ARG A 257 -11.77 -17.50 -16.40
N PRO A 258 -11.05 -18.62 -16.18
CA PRO A 258 -9.66 -18.56 -15.80
C PRO A 258 -8.78 -18.27 -17.03
N TYR A 259 -7.59 -17.73 -16.79
CA TYR A 259 -6.54 -17.74 -17.79
C TYR A 259 -5.94 -19.15 -17.85
N PHE A 260 -5.74 -19.68 -19.05
CA PHE A 260 -5.14 -21.00 -19.26
C PHE A 260 -4.03 -20.90 -20.32
N ALA A 261 -2.86 -21.44 -20.00
CA ALA A 261 -1.71 -21.43 -20.89
C ALA A 261 -0.99 -22.77 -20.91
N ILE A 262 -0.35 -23.04 -22.05
CA ILE A 262 0.55 -24.17 -22.26
C ILE A 262 1.95 -23.60 -22.40
N GLY A 263 2.89 -24.05 -21.57
CA GLY A 263 4.21 -23.42 -21.42
C GLY A 263 5.24 -23.78 -22.50
N SER A 264 4.91 -24.63 -23.47
CA SER A 264 5.86 -25.12 -24.47
C SER A 264 5.13 -25.46 -25.77
N SER A 265 5.80 -25.22 -26.90
CA SER A 265 5.30 -25.48 -28.25
C SER A 265 5.12 -26.98 -28.57
N ALA A 266 5.59 -27.90 -27.71
CA ALA A 266 5.31 -29.33 -27.83
C ALA A 266 3.80 -29.65 -27.76
N PHE A 267 3.02 -28.74 -27.20
CA PHE A 267 1.56 -28.81 -27.15
C PHE A 267 0.97 -27.51 -27.71
N ARG A 268 0.05 -27.63 -28.68
CA ARG A 268 -0.63 -26.49 -29.30
C ARG A 268 -2.03 -26.33 -28.70
N PHE A 269 -2.37 -25.13 -28.25
CA PHE A 269 -3.74 -24.82 -27.86
C PHE A 269 -4.69 -24.94 -29.06
N VAL A 270 -5.81 -25.64 -28.87
CA VAL A 270 -6.78 -25.95 -29.94
C VAL A 270 -8.05 -25.12 -29.78
N SER A 271 -8.67 -25.17 -28.61
CA SER A 271 -9.98 -24.55 -28.39
C SER A 271 -10.26 -24.39 -26.90
N SER A 272 -11.14 -23.44 -26.57
CA SER A 272 -11.79 -23.40 -25.26
C SER A 272 -13.30 -23.34 -25.40
N SER A 273 -14.00 -23.92 -24.44
CA SER A 273 -15.46 -23.79 -24.27
C SER A 273 -15.79 -23.69 -22.78
N SER A 274 -17.07 -23.45 -22.45
CA SER A 274 -17.52 -23.39 -21.06
C SER A 274 -18.96 -23.84 -20.91
N SER A 275 -19.28 -24.40 -19.75
CA SER A 275 -20.64 -24.74 -19.32
C SER A 275 -20.78 -24.40 -17.84
N GLY A 276 -21.52 -23.31 -17.54
CA GLY A 276 -21.60 -22.76 -16.19
C GLY A 276 -20.22 -22.34 -15.67
N ASN A 277 -19.84 -22.87 -14.50
CA ASN A 277 -18.55 -22.63 -13.86
C ASN A 277 -17.43 -23.58 -14.31
N ARG A 278 -17.68 -24.45 -15.31
CA ARG A 278 -16.70 -25.38 -15.87
C ARG A 278 -16.16 -24.84 -17.19
N TYR A 279 -14.84 -24.70 -17.28
CA TYR A 279 -14.12 -24.21 -18.45
C TYR A 279 -13.27 -25.32 -19.02
N PHE A 280 -13.43 -25.59 -20.31
CA PHE A 280 -12.72 -26.66 -21.00
C PHE A 280 -11.64 -26.09 -21.88
N PHE A 281 -10.42 -26.62 -21.77
CA PHE A 281 -9.27 -26.18 -22.56
C PHE A 281 -8.64 -27.39 -23.26
N LYS A 282 -8.59 -27.35 -24.59
CA LYS A 282 -8.08 -28.45 -25.40
C LYS A 282 -6.69 -28.11 -25.95
N ALA A 283 -5.75 -29.04 -25.82
CA ALA A 283 -4.41 -28.94 -26.35
C ALA A 283 -4.06 -30.18 -27.18
N LYS A 284 -3.34 -30.00 -28.30
CA LYS A 284 -2.88 -31.08 -29.18
C LYS A 284 -1.40 -31.35 -28.97
N ALA A 285 -1.01 -32.60 -28.78
CA ALA A 285 0.39 -33.02 -28.79
C ALA A 285 0.95 -32.89 -30.23
N VAL A 286 1.89 -31.98 -30.43
CA VAL A 286 2.52 -31.72 -31.75
C VAL A 286 4.04 -31.92 -31.73
N GLY A 287 4.63 -32.00 -30.53
CA GLY A 287 6.05 -32.27 -30.33
C GLY A 287 6.48 -33.70 -30.64
N ASN A 288 7.75 -33.98 -30.37
CA ASN A 288 8.34 -35.31 -30.45
C ASN A 288 8.11 -36.10 -29.15
N PRO A 289 8.01 -37.45 -29.22
CA PRO A 289 7.92 -38.29 -28.03
C PRO A 289 9.01 -37.95 -27.00
N GLY A 290 8.61 -37.92 -25.73
CA GLY A 290 9.48 -37.54 -24.61
C GLY A 290 9.45 -36.04 -24.26
N GLN A 291 9.05 -35.15 -25.17
CA GLN A 291 8.88 -33.73 -24.85
C GLN A 291 7.71 -33.49 -23.90
N ALA A 292 7.79 -32.45 -23.07
CA ALA A 292 6.78 -32.12 -22.08
C ALA A 292 6.44 -30.62 -22.05
N SER A 293 5.27 -30.30 -21.47
CA SER A 293 4.79 -28.93 -21.27
C SER A 293 3.94 -28.83 -20.01
N GLY A 294 4.16 -27.79 -19.21
CA GLY A 294 3.26 -27.45 -18.11
C GLY A 294 1.97 -26.81 -18.63
N ALA A 295 0.84 -27.18 -18.01
CA ALA A 295 -0.43 -26.46 -18.13
C ALA A 295 -0.58 -25.51 -16.93
N TYR A 296 -0.77 -24.23 -17.20
CA TYR A 296 -0.80 -23.17 -16.19
C TYR A 296 -2.17 -22.51 -16.16
N VAL A 297 -2.64 -22.20 -14.95
CA VAL A 297 -3.92 -21.54 -14.71
C VAL A 297 -3.69 -20.26 -13.91
N ASN A 298 -4.35 -19.17 -14.30
CA ASN A 298 -4.31 -17.87 -13.60
C ASN A 298 -2.88 -17.37 -13.27
N TYR A 299 -1.94 -17.53 -14.21
CA TYR A 299 -0.53 -17.13 -14.05
C TYR A 299 0.19 -17.76 -12.85
N SER A 300 -0.29 -18.90 -12.35
CA SER A 300 0.41 -19.68 -11.32
C SER A 300 1.84 -20.00 -11.76
N GLU A 301 2.80 -19.87 -10.84
CA GLU A 301 4.20 -20.25 -11.07
C GLU A 301 4.35 -21.77 -11.29
N LYS A 302 3.53 -22.56 -10.60
CA LYS A 302 3.51 -24.01 -10.71
C LYS A 302 2.45 -24.46 -11.71
N PRO A 303 2.76 -25.39 -12.63
CA PRO A 303 1.75 -25.95 -13.51
C PRO A 303 0.75 -26.78 -12.70
N VAL A 304 -0.52 -26.74 -13.10
CA VAL A 304 -1.54 -27.61 -12.50
C VAL A 304 -1.35 -29.07 -12.92
N ALA A 305 -0.82 -29.29 -14.12
CA ALA A 305 -0.47 -30.58 -14.67
C ALA A 305 0.68 -30.46 -15.68
N VAL A 306 1.38 -31.56 -15.93
CA VAL A 306 2.43 -31.66 -16.94
C VAL A 306 1.94 -32.61 -18.03
N LEU A 307 1.88 -32.15 -19.27
CA LEU A 307 1.60 -32.99 -20.43
C LEU A 307 2.92 -33.51 -20.99
N LYS A 308 3.01 -34.80 -21.29
CA LYS A 308 4.16 -35.44 -21.95
C LYS A 308 3.72 -36.07 -23.27
N VAL A 309 4.45 -35.81 -24.34
CA VAL A 309 4.20 -36.45 -25.63
C VAL A 309 4.66 -37.90 -25.54
N ALA A 310 3.73 -38.82 -25.82
CA ALA A 310 3.99 -40.25 -25.97
C ALA A 310 4.11 -40.62 -27.46
#